data_AF-A0A7Y5A4P7-F1
#
_entry.id   AF-A0A7Y5A4P7-F1
#
_cell.length_a   1.000
_cell.length_b   1.000
_cell.length_c   1.000
_cell.angle_alpha   90.00
_cell.angle_beta   90.00
_cell.angle_gamma   90.00
#
_symmetry.space_group_name_H-M   'P 1'
#
loop_
_entity.id
_entity.type
_entity.pdbx_description
1 polymer ?
#
loop_
_entity_poly.entity_id
_entity_poly.type
_entity_poly.pdbx_seq_one_letter_code
_entity_poly.pdbx_strand_id
1 'polypeptide(L)'
;MKKKLIFYVVFLTILLGSGCAKDDSTDAIDQELQLEELYQAAVEDAIIADSSEICDTLWSINAGNTKLEWRTMNNEQYVLAGNFNKHPESYSDSSLVNSWGVIWIFLPKQFRSRIMSSTIQNNDTLLRMRQLLGMPPSNTNNYIVELWVRPADLYRPAGDNEIDDHSAGLYLSPNANPEYVQWFNQNIYDSYFGDWTLYPWTRLGYTYDWANSTSEVGLSEFCIKENSVIYVKKLYPATEYLKN
;
A
#
# COMPACT_ATOMS: atom_id res chain seq x y z
N MET A 1 -9.29 -19.66 93.37
CA MET A 1 -8.52 -20.54 92.46
C MET A 1 -9.37 -20.89 91.25
N LYS A 2 -9.00 -20.36 90.07
CA LYS A 2 -9.14 -20.96 88.71
C LYS A 2 -8.84 -19.85 87.70
N LYS A 3 -7.60 -19.83 87.21
CA LYS A 3 -7.16 -19.03 86.06
C LYS A 3 -7.86 -19.58 84.81
N LYS A 4 -8.47 -18.74 83.98
CA LYS A 4 -8.82 -19.10 82.61
C LYS A 4 -8.07 -18.17 81.66
N LEU A 5 -7.36 -18.83 80.76
CA LEU A 5 -6.41 -18.35 79.77
C LEU A 5 -7.17 -17.59 78.66
N ILE A 6 -6.77 -16.35 78.39
CA ILE A 6 -7.27 -15.55 77.26
C ILE A 6 -6.43 -15.93 76.03
N PHE A 7 -7.08 -16.50 75.02
CA PHE A 7 -6.48 -16.78 73.71
C PHE A 7 -6.72 -15.56 72.81
N TYR A 8 -5.66 -14.88 72.38
CA TYR A 8 -5.74 -13.86 71.33
C TYR A 8 -5.78 -14.57 69.97
N VAL A 9 -6.89 -14.44 69.25
CA VAL A 9 -6.97 -14.82 67.83
C VAL A 9 -6.62 -13.57 67.01
N VAL A 10 -5.45 -13.58 66.38
CA VAL A 10 -5.04 -12.59 65.39
C VAL A 10 -5.74 -12.94 64.07
N PHE A 11 -6.67 -12.09 63.64
CA PHE A 11 -7.33 -12.21 62.34
C PHE A 11 -6.43 -11.56 61.28
N LEU A 12 -5.70 -12.38 60.52
CA LEU A 12 -4.91 -11.92 59.37
C LEU A 12 -5.81 -11.93 58.13
N THR A 13 -6.40 -10.79 57.79
CA THR A 13 -7.11 -10.60 56.51
C THR A 13 -6.08 -10.53 55.38
N ILE A 14 -5.94 -11.63 54.63
CA ILE A 14 -5.24 -11.66 53.35
C ILE A 14 -6.20 -11.11 52.29
N LEU A 15 -5.97 -9.87 51.86
CA LEU A 15 -6.57 -9.29 50.66
C LEU A 15 -5.91 -9.95 49.44
N LEU A 16 -6.56 -10.97 48.87
CA LEU A 16 -6.22 -11.50 47.56
C LEU A 16 -6.74 -10.51 46.50
N GLY A 17 -5.90 -9.55 46.13
CA GLY A 17 -6.09 -8.79 44.90
C GLY A 17 -5.92 -9.73 43.72
N SER A 18 -7.03 -10.18 43.12
CA SER A 18 -7.00 -10.82 41.81
C SER A 18 -6.81 -9.72 40.76
N GLY A 19 -5.56 -9.32 40.55
CA GLY A 19 -5.18 -8.64 39.32
C GLY A 19 -5.21 -9.65 38.19
N CYS A 20 -6.29 -9.70 37.43
CA CYS A 20 -6.24 -10.34 36.11
C CYS A 20 -5.25 -9.55 35.28
N ALA A 21 -4.07 -10.12 35.05
CA ALA A 21 -3.23 -9.67 33.95
C ALA A 21 -4.05 -9.88 32.67
N LYS A 22 -4.38 -8.80 31.97
CA LYS A 22 -4.96 -8.86 30.64
C LYS A 22 -3.92 -9.58 29.76
N ASP A 23 -4.32 -10.66 29.12
CA ASP A 23 -3.41 -11.47 28.31
C ASP A 23 -3.19 -10.75 26.97
N ASP A 24 -2.07 -10.03 26.85
CA ASP A 24 -1.70 -9.23 25.67
C ASP A 24 -1.71 -10.07 24.37
N SER A 25 -1.59 -11.40 24.47
CA SER A 25 -1.66 -12.30 23.32
C SER A 25 -3.05 -12.38 22.68
N THR A 26 -4.12 -12.22 23.47
CA THR A 26 -5.50 -12.26 22.96
C THR A 26 -5.83 -10.97 22.21
N ASP A 27 -5.42 -9.81 22.76
CA ASP A 27 -5.62 -8.50 22.11
C ASP A 27 -4.90 -8.41 20.75
N ALA A 28 -3.71 -9.02 20.62
CA ALA A 28 -2.95 -9.03 19.36
C ALA A 28 -3.60 -9.91 18.27
N ILE A 29 -4.12 -11.08 18.64
CA ILE A 29 -4.85 -11.97 17.72
C ILE A 29 -6.14 -11.29 17.25
N ASP A 30 -6.88 -10.68 18.17
CA ASP A 30 -8.13 -9.97 17.83
C ASP A 30 -7.86 -8.79 16.88
N GLN A 31 -6.74 -8.07 17.07
CA GLN A 31 -6.34 -6.99 16.17
C GLN A 31 -5.96 -7.50 14.78
N GLU A 32 -5.21 -8.59 14.68
CA GLU A 32 -4.84 -9.19 13.38
C GLU A 32 -6.06 -9.67 12.61
N LEU A 33 -7.01 -10.32 13.28
CA LEU A 33 -8.28 -10.73 12.69
C LEU A 33 -9.08 -9.52 12.16
N GLN A 34 -9.16 -8.43 12.92
CA GLN A 34 -9.84 -7.21 12.48
C GLN A 34 -9.18 -6.57 11.25
N LEU A 35 -7.84 -6.58 11.17
CA LEU A 35 -7.13 -6.04 10.00
C LEU A 35 -7.39 -6.88 8.76
N GLU A 36 -7.44 -8.21 8.90
CA GLU A 36 -7.74 -9.12 7.80
C GLU A 36 -9.18 -8.97 7.33
N GLU A 37 -10.15 -8.82 8.23
CA GLU A 37 -11.55 -8.54 7.88
C GLU A 37 -11.71 -7.23 7.09
N LEU A 38 -11.03 -6.15 7.52
CA LEU A 38 -11.03 -4.88 6.78
C LEU A 38 -10.41 -5.02 5.39
N TYR A 39 -9.34 -5.80 5.27
CA TYR A 39 -8.69 -6.04 3.99
C TYR A 39 -9.58 -6.86 3.04
N GLN A 40 -10.22 -7.91 3.55
CA GLN A 40 -11.15 -8.74 2.77
C GLN A 40 -12.34 -7.93 2.29
N ALA A 41 -12.92 -7.08 3.15
CA ALA A 41 -13.99 -6.18 2.75
C ALA A 41 -13.57 -5.24 1.60
N ALA A 42 -12.34 -4.70 1.65
CA ALA A 42 -11.81 -3.89 0.56
C ALA A 42 -11.62 -4.68 -0.75
N VAL A 43 -11.20 -5.95 -0.67
CA VAL A 43 -11.09 -6.81 -1.86
C VAL A 43 -12.47 -7.08 -2.45
N GLU A 44 -13.46 -7.43 -1.62
CA GLU A 44 -14.83 -7.71 -2.05
C GLU A 44 -15.49 -6.50 -2.70
N ASP A 45 -15.31 -5.32 -2.12
CA ASP A 45 -15.81 -4.04 -2.63
C ASP A 45 -15.20 -3.73 -4.00
N ALA A 46 -13.87 -3.81 -4.12
CA ALA A 46 -13.14 -3.54 -5.35
C ALA A 46 -13.47 -4.47 -6.53
N ILE A 47 -14.19 -5.59 -6.33
CA ILE A 47 -14.66 -6.48 -7.41
C ILE A 47 -15.59 -5.71 -8.38
N ILE A 48 -16.35 -4.73 -7.89
CA ILE A 48 -17.29 -3.95 -8.71
C ILE A 48 -16.91 -2.46 -8.62
N ALA A 49 -16.24 -1.95 -9.66
CA ALA A 49 -15.98 -0.52 -9.75
C ALA A 49 -17.30 0.24 -9.97
N ASP A 50 -17.62 1.20 -9.10
CA ASP A 50 -18.77 2.08 -9.21
C ASP A 50 -18.39 3.45 -9.80
N SER A 51 -19.32 4.01 -10.56
CA SER A 51 -19.26 5.41 -11.01
C SER A 51 -19.01 6.42 -9.88
N SER A 52 -19.48 6.16 -8.65
CA SER A 52 -19.23 7.03 -7.50
C SER A 52 -17.80 7.00 -6.98
N GLU A 53 -17.02 5.99 -7.36
CA GLU A 53 -15.62 5.79 -6.94
C GLU A 53 -14.63 6.46 -7.89
N ILE A 54 -15.11 7.01 -9.02
CA ILE A 54 -14.29 7.72 -9.99
C ILE A 54 -13.63 8.92 -9.31
N CYS A 55 -12.30 8.91 -9.27
CA CYS A 55 -11.49 10.01 -8.77
C CYS A 55 -11.11 10.95 -9.92
N ASP A 56 -11.40 12.24 -9.79
CA ASP A 56 -11.09 13.30 -10.75
C ASP A 56 -9.84 14.13 -10.37
N THR A 57 -9.11 13.68 -9.34
CA THR A 57 -7.92 14.36 -8.80
C THR A 57 -6.65 13.52 -8.85
N LEU A 58 -6.60 12.47 -9.69
CA LEU A 58 -5.40 11.66 -9.87
C LEU A 58 -4.23 12.56 -10.30
N TRP A 59 -3.04 12.23 -9.84
CA TRP A 59 -1.82 12.85 -10.33
C TRP A 59 -1.50 12.24 -11.68
N SER A 60 -1.35 13.08 -12.68
CA SER A 60 -0.99 12.74 -14.05
C SER A 60 0.51 12.85 -14.28
N ILE A 61 1.08 11.98 -15.12
CA ILE A 61 2.48 12.03 -15.56
C ILE A 61 2.56 12.79 -16.88
N ASN A 62 2.68 14.11 -16.78
CA ASN A 62 2.93 15.00 -17.90
C ASN A 62 3.82 16.18 -17.46
N ALA A 63 4.31 16.96 -18.43
CA ALA A 63 5.19 18.09 -18.18
C ALA A 63 4.51 19.26 -17.42
N GLY A 64 3.17 19.33 -17.42
CA GLY A 64 2.40 20.34 -16.70
C GLY A 64 2.29 20.07 -15.20
N ASN A 65 2.48 18.82 -14.76
CA ASN A 65 2.42 18.46 -13.36
C ASN A 65 3.72 18.84 -12.62
N THR A 66 3.72 20.00 -11.98
CA THR A 66 4.85 20.54 -11.21
C THR A 66 5.14 19.77 -9.91
N LYS A 67 4.26 18.85 -9.51
CA LYS A 67 4.45 18.02 -8.32
C LYS A 67 5.35 16.81 -8.60
N LEU A 68 5.74 16.57 -9.86
CA LEU A 68 6.64 15.47 -10.21
C LEU A 68 8.11 15.86 -10.01
N GLU A 69 8.99 14.87 -10.12
CA GLU A 69 10.44 15.08 -10.18
C GLU A 69 10.93 14.42 -11.48
N TRP A 70 11.68 15.18 -12.25
CA TRP A 70 12.12 14.80 -13.59
C TRP A 70 13.64 14.85 -13.69
N ARG A 71 14.21 13.96 -14.49
CA ARG A 71 15.63 13.96 -14.83
C ARG A 71 15.82 13.66 -16.30
N THR A 72 16.71 14.41 -16.95
CA THR A 72 17.14 14.10 -18.32
C THR A 72 18.39 13.22 -18.28
N MET A 73 18.33 12.08 -18.97
CA MET A 73 19.45 11.15 -19.13
C MET A 73 19.46 10.68 -20.58
N ASN A 74 20.62 10.69 -21.25
CA ASN A 74 20.76 10.27 -22.65
C ASN A 74 19.75 10.93 -23.61
N ASN A 75 19.47 12.23 -23.41
CA ASN A 75 18.47 13.01 -24.17
C ASN A 75 17.01 12.54 -24.03
N GLU A 76 16.69 11.69 -23.06
CA GLU A 76 15.34 11.25 -22.73
C GLU A 76 14.92 11.78 -21.35
N GLN A 77 13.62 12.01 -21.17
CA GLN A 77 13.04 12.39 -19.87
C GLN A 77 12.68 11.16 -19.06
N TYR A 78 13.01 11.20 -17.77
CA TYR A 78 12.66 10.19 -16.79
C TYR A 78 11.90 10.84 -15.64
N VAL A 79 10.81 10.22 -15.22
CA VAL A 79 10.04 10.61 -14.04
C VAL A 79 10.48 9.78 -12.85
N LEU A 80 10.46 10.39 -11.67
CA LEU A 80 10.72 9.69 -10.43
C LEU A 80 9.50 8.87 -9.99
N ALA A 81 9.71 7.58 -9.78
CA ALA A 81 8.74 6.62 -9.27
C ALA A 81 9.22 5.97 -7.98
N GLY A 82 8.30 5.51 -7.14
CA GLY A 82 8.57 4.71 -5.95
C GLY A 82 7.96 3.32 -6.07
N ASN A 83 8.69 2.29 -5.66
CA ASN A 83 8.19 0.92 -5.56
C ASN A 83 8.41 0.39 -4.12
N PHE A 84 7.39 -0.24 -3.55
CA PHE A 84 7.46 -0.88 -2.22
C PHE A 84 7.68 -2.38 -2.39
N ASN A 85 8.81 -2.91 -1.91
CA ASN A 85 9.23 -4.30 -2.15
C ASN A 85 9.95 -4.94 -0.95
N LYS A 86 10.20 -6.24 -1.10
CA LYS A 86 10.94 -7.10 -0.16
C LYS A 86 12.30 -7.57 -0.69
N HIS A 87 12.73 -7.07 -1.84
CA HIS A 87 13.89 -7.56 -2.62
C HIS A 87 14.92 -6.45 -2.86
N PRO A 88 15.56 -5.92 -1.80
CA PRO A 88 16.54 -4.84 -1.92
C PRO A 88 17.72 -5.19 -2.84
N GLU A 89 18.11 -6.47 -2.86
CA GLU A 89 19.18 -7.01 -3.69
C GLU A 89 18.90 -6.92 -5.20
N SER A 90 17.61 -6.88 -5.59
CA SER A 90 17.23 -6.71 -6.99
C SER A 90 17.58 -5.30 -7.52
N TYR A 91 17.86 -4.36 -6.62
CA TYR A 91 18.14 -2.95 -6.94
C TYR A 91 19.57 -2.53 -6.54
N SER A 92 20.53 -3.46 -6.54
CA SER A 92 21.93 -3.18 -6.20
C SER A 92 22.67 -2.37 -7.29
N ASP A 93 22.25 -2.53 -8.54
CA ASP A 93 22.86 -1.85 -9.68
C ASP A 93 22.18 -0.50 -9.95
N SER A 94 22.97 0.48 -10.41
CA SER A 94 22.44 1.82 -10.72
C SER A 94 21.54 1.85 -11.96
N SER A 95 21.62 0.81 -12.79
CA SER A 95 20.83 0.63 -14.01
C SER A 95 20.55 -0.85 -14.17
N LEU A 96 19.30 -1.21 -14.49
CA LEU A 96 18.90 -2.59 -14.69
C LEU A 96 17.78 -2.70 -15.73
N VAL A 97 17.64 -3.91 -16.30
CA VAL A 97 16.52 -4.25 -17.18
C VAL A 97 15.50 -5.02 -16.34
N ASN A 98 14.27 -4.51 -16.29
CA ASN A 98 13.18 -5.19 -15.58
C ASN A 98 12.88 -6.55 -16.23
N SER A 99 13.16 -7.63 -15.50
CA SER A 99 12.94 -9.01 -15.96
C SER A 99 12.02 -9.82 -15.04
N TRP A 100 11.32 -9.14 -14.12
CA TRP A 100 10.55 -9.78 -13.04
C TRP A 100 9.04 -9.69 -13.22
N GLY A 101 8.58 -9.23 -14.37
CA GLY A 101 7.17 -8.91 -14.58
C GLY A 101 6.90 -7.41 -14.51
N VAL A 102 5.63 -7.06 -14.41
CA VAL A 102 5.19 -5.68 -14.20
C VAL A 102 5.59 -5.19 -12.81
N ILE A 103 6.12 -3.97 -12.71
CA ILE A 103 6.45 -3.35 -11.42
C ILE A 103 5.40 -2.28 -11.11
N TRP A 104 4.61 -2.49 -10.06
CA TRP A 104 3.70 -1.48 -9.52
C TRP A 104 4.46 -0.34 -8.85
N ILE A 105 4.08 0.89 -9.14
CA ILE A 105 4.72 2.10 -8.62
C ILE A 105 3.70 3.15 -8.17
N PHE A 106 4.18 4.03 -7.29
CA PHE A 106 3.52 5.26 -6.88
C PHE A 106 4.41 6.47 -7.14
N LEU A 107 3.86 7.67 -7.01
CA LEU A 107 4.63 8.92 -7.11
C LEU A 107 5.18 9.32 -5.72
N PRO A 108 6.51 9.40 -5.53
CA PRO A 108 7.15 9.63 -4.22
C PRO A 108 6.65 10.83 -3.43
N LYS A 109 6.39 11.97 -4.10
CA LYS A 109 5.89 13.19 -3.44
C LYS A 109 4.43 13.04 -2.99
N GLN A 110 3.60 12.35 -3.76
CA GLN A 110 2.22 12.06 -3.39
C GLN A 110 2.17 11.13 -2.18
N PHE A 111 2.97 10.05 -2.21
CA PHE A 111 3.10 9.10 -1.09
C PHE A 111 3.47 9.80 0.21
N ARG A 112 4.57 10.57 0.21
CA ARG A 112 5.02 11.33 1.38
C ARG A 112 3.92 12.27 1.88
N SER A 113 3.31 13.06 0.99
CA SER A 113 2.25 13.99 1.35
C SER A 113 1.07 13.28 2.02
N ARG A 114 0.63 12.15 1.48
CA ARG A 114 -0.54 11.42 1.98
C ARG A 114 -0.31 10.76 3.34
N ILE A 115 0.88 10.20 3.57
CA ILE A 115 1.21 9.68 4.89
C ILE A 115 1.34 10.80 5.91
N MET A 116 2.05 11.89 5.58
CA MET A 116 2.27 13.00 6.51
C MET A 116 1.00 13.79 6.86
N SER A 117 0.01 13.84 5.94
CA SER A 117 -1.28 14.49 6.20
C SER A 117 -2.33 13.56 6.81
N SER A 118 -2.00 12.28 7.02
CA SER A 118 -2.95 11.29 7.52
C SER A 118 -3.38 11.63 8.94
N THR A 119 -4.69 11.74 9.16
CA THR A 119 -5.28 11.88 10.51
C THR A 119 -5.57 10.52 11.17
N ILE A 120 -5.43 9.42 10.42
CA ILE A 120 -5.57 8.06 10.91
C ILE A 120 -4.50 7.82 11.98
N GLN A 121 -4.94 7.55 13.21
CA GLN A 121 -4.02 7.23 14.31
C GLN A 121 -3.43 5.84 14.06
N ASN A 122 -2.18 5.80 13.59
CA ASN A 122 -1.44 4.57 13.44
C ASN A 122 -0.03 4.76 14.01
N ASN A 123 0.27 4.03 15.08
CA ASN A 123 1.61 4.00 15.68
C ASN A 123 2.59 3.13 14.88
N ASP A 124 2.08 2.30 13.96
CA ASP A 124 2.84 1.51 13.00
C ASP A 124 2.80 2.18 11.62
N THR A 125 3.89 2.91 11.32
CA THR A 125 4.05 3.55 10.02
C THR A 125 4.03 2.53 8.87
N LEU A 126 4.58 1.33 9.05
CA LEU A 126 4.65 0.33 7.99
C LEU A 126 3.25 -0.23 7.68
N LEU A 127 2.44 -0.48 8.71
CA LEU A 127 1.04 -0.82 8.54
C LEU A 127 0.30 0.30 7.77
N ARG A 128 0.52 1.57 8.12
CA ARG A 128 -0.10 2.68 7.38
C ARG A 128 0.31 2.76 5.92
N MET A 129 1.57 2.43 5.60
CA MET A 129 2.05 2.34 4.22
C MET A 129 1.34 1.23 3.45
N ARG A 130 1.19 0.04 4.06
CA ARG A 130 0.45 -1.08 3.45
C ARG A 130 -1.00 -0.71 3.16
N GLN A 131 -1.65 -0.08 4.15
CA GLN A 131 -3.00 0.45 4.05
C GLN A 131 -3.15 1.37 2.84
N LEU A 132 -2.31 2.41 2.75
CA LEU A 132 -2.39 3.40 1.68
C LEU A 132 -2.14 2.79 0.30
N LEU A 133 -1.30 1.76 0.21
CA LEU A 133 -0.90 1.11 -1.04
C LEU A 133 -1.80 -0.07 -1.44
N GLY A 134 -2.88 -0.37 -0.69
CA GLY A 134 -3.74 -1.53 -0.98
C GLY A 134 -3.06 -2.88 -0.74
N MET A 135 -2.00 -2.92 0.07
CA MET A 135 -1.27 -4.16 0.39
C MET A 135 -1.95 -4.89 1.56
N PRO A 136 -1.91 -6.23 1.60
CA PRO A 136 -2.51 -6.98 2.71
C PRO A 136 -1.80 -6.67 4.04
N PRO A 137 -2.47 -6.84 5.19
CA PRO A 137 -1.85 -6.68 6.51
C PRO A 137 -0.60 -7.54 6.69
N SER A 138 -0.62 -8.75 6.13
CA SER A 138 0.47 -9.74 6.15
C SER A 138 1.62 -9.42 5.20
N ASN A 139 1.56 -8.35 4.40
CA ASN A 139 2.58 -7.99 3.44
C ASN A 139 3.96 -7.80 4.10
N THR A 140 4.99 -8.48 3.57
CA THR A 140 6.34 -8.45 4.14
C THR A 140 7.29 -7.47 3.46
N ASN A 141 6.80 -6.58 2.58
CA ASN A 141 7.64 -5.55 1.99
C ASN A 141 8.13 -4.59 3.09
N ASN A 142 9.39 -4.21 2.99
CA ASN A 142 10.09 -3.44 4.02
C ASN A 142 11.11 -2.46 3.42
N TYR A 143 11.17 -2.35 2.09
CA TYR A 143 12.00 -1.39 1.39
C TYR A 143 11.19 -0.57 0.39
N ILE A 144 11.58 0.69 0.25
CA ILE A 144 11.12 1.56 -0.84
C ILE A 144 12.33 1.87 -1.72
N VAL A 145 12.20 1.60 -3.01
CA VAL A 145 13.17 2.03 -4.02
C VAL A 145 12.59 3.20 -4.81
N GLU A 146 13.40 4.26 -4.96
CA GLU A 146 13.13 5.33 -5.91
C GLU A 146 13.83 5.03 -7.25
N LEU A 147 13.07 5.07 -8.32
CA LEU A 147 13.47 4.69 -9.68
C LEU A 147 13.25 5.86 -10.64
N TRP A 148 14.20 6.09 -11.53
CA TRP A 148 13.99 6.91 -12.72
C TRP A 148 13.48 6.03 -13.85
N VAL A 149 12.30 6.35 -14.37
CA VAL A 149 11.61 5.55 -15.40
C VAL A 149 11.17 6.45 -16.54
N ARG A 150 11.27 5.98 -17.78
CA ARG A 150 10.74 6.74 -18.92
C ARG A 150 9.21 6.71 -18.92
N PRO A 151 8.54 7.83 -19.18
CA PRO A 151 7.08 7.83 -19.32
C PRO A 151 6.55 6.83 -20.36
N ALA A 152 7.30 6.58 -21.45
CA ALA A 152 6.88 5.62 -22.49
C ALA A 152 6.87 4.16 -22.00
N ASP A 153 7.61 3.87 -20.94
CA ASP A 153 7.68 2.57 -20.27
C ASP A 153 6.62 2.41 -19.17
N LEU A 154 5.79 3.43 -18.96
CA LEU A 154 4.72 3.42 -17.97
C LEU A 154 3.35 3.20 -18.62
N TYR A 155 2.41 2.74 -17.81
CA TYR A 155 0.98 2.79 -18.09
C TYR A 155 0.21 2.91 -16.77
N ARG A 156 -1.03 3.40 -16.84
CA ARG A 156 -1.96 3.38 -15.71
C ARG A 156 -2.69 2.02 -15.71
N PRO A 157 -2.74 1.28 -14.59
CA PRO A 157 -3.48 0.02 -14.50
C PRO A 157 -4.99 0.31 -14.29
N ALA A 158 -5.65 0.85 -15.30
CA ALA A 158 -7.06 1.27 -15.24
C ALA A 158 -7.77 1.07 -16.59
N GLY A 159 -9.08 1.30 -16.63
CA GLY A 159 -9.85 1.20 -17.88
C GLY A 159 -9.24 2.04 -19.01
N ASP A 160 -8.79 3.26 -18.67
CA ASP A 160 -7.88 4.04 -19.50
C ASP A 160 -6.44 3.91 -19.01
N ASN A 161 -5.54 3.50 -19.90
CA ASN A 161 -4.15 3.21 -19.56
C ASN A 161 -3.19 4.38 -19.81
N GLU A 162 -3.71 5.53 -20.25
CA GLU A 162 -2.99 6.78 -20.35
C GLU A 162 -2.51 7.28 -18.97
N ILE A 163 -1.29 7.81 -18.94
CA ILE A 163 -0.64 8.23 -17.69
C ILE A 163 -0.88 9.71 -17.38
N ASP A 164 -1.30 10.49 -18.36
CA ASP A 164 -1.42 11.95 -18.34
C ASP A 164 -2.82 12.45 -17.96
N ASP A 165 -3.75 11.54 -17.71
CA ASP A 165 -5.09 11.84 -17.20
C ASP A 165 -5.18 11.99 -15.68
N HIS A 166 -6.21 12.73 -15.27
CA HIS A 166 -6.58 12.99 -13.88
C HIS A 166 -7.72 12.10 -13.37
N SER A 167 -8.23 11.21 -14.21
CA SER A 167 -9.30 10.26 -13.90
C SER A 167 -9.21 9.06 -14.84
N ALA A 168 -9.74 7.90 -14.43
CA ALA A 168 -10.01 6.80 -15.34
C ALA A 168 -11.49 6.40 -15.26
N GLY A 169 -12.06 6.03 -16.41
CA GLY A 169 -13.44 5.54 -16.48
C GLY A 169 -13.57 4.06 -16.10
N LEU A 170 -14.81 3.61 -15.96
CA LEU A 170 -15.16 2.23 -15.55
C LEU A 170 -14.81 1.16 -16.59
N TYR A 171 -14.75 1.56 -17.85
CA TYR A 171 -14.64 0.64 -18.97
C TYR A 171 -13.27 0.74 -19.61
N LEU A 172 -12.78 -0.41 -20.09
CA LEU A 172 -11.62 -0.44 -20.96
C LEU A 172 -11.80 0.53 -22.13
N SER A 173 -10.78 1.34 -22.38
CA SER A 173 -10.74 2.25 -23.52
C SER A 173 -10.99 1.46 -24.80
N PRO A 174 -11.87 1.94 -25.71
CA PRO A 174 -12.10 1.28 -27.00
C PRO A 174 -10.84 1.26 -27.88
N ASN A 175 -9.83 2.07 -27.54
CA ASN A 175 -8.54 2.14 -28.23
C ASN A 175 -7.44 1.33 -27.53
N ALA A 176 -7.75 0.62 -26.44
CA ALA A 176 -6.78 -0.22 -25.75
C ALA A 176 -6.23 -1.30 -26.70
N ASN A 177 -4.90 -1.43 -26.74
CA ASN A 177 -4.28 -2.46 -27.58
C ASN A 177 -4.56 -3.88 -27.03
N PRO A 178 -4.54 -4.92 -27.88
CA PRO A 178 -4.89 -6.27 -27.45
C PRO A 178 -4.03 -6.84 -26.31
N GLU A 179 -2.74 -6.50 -26.25
CA GLU A 179 -1.84 -6.95 -25.19
C GLU A 179 -2.26 -6.37 -23.83
N TYR A 180 -2.62 -5.09 -23.80
CA TYR A 180 -3.14 -4.45 -22.59
C TYR A 180 -4.49 -5.04 -22.17
N VAL A 181 -5.38 -5.31 -23.11
CA VAL A 181 -6.68 -5.95 -22.81
C VAL A 181 -6.46 -7.34 -22.20
N GLN A 182 -5.51 -8.13 -22.72
CA GLN A 182 -5.16 -9.43 -22.15
C GLN A 182 -4.60 -9.26 -20.73
N TRP A 183 -3.63 -8.36 -20.54
CA TRP A 183 -3.04 -8.08 -19.23
C TRP A 183 -4.11 -7.62 -18.22
N PHE A 184 -5.00 -6.71 -18.62
CA PHE A 184 -6.05 -6.16 -17.76
C PHE A 184 -7.01 -7.25 -17.29
N ASN A 185 -7.48 -8.10 -18.20
CA ASN A 185 -8.38 -9.21 -17.87
C ASN A 185 -7.69 -10.27 -16.99
N GLN A 186 -6.40 -10.55 -17.22
CA GLN A 186 -5.64 -11.43 -16.35
C GLN A 186 -5.47 -10.81 -14.96
N ASN A 187 -5.20 -9.51 -14.88
CA ASN A 187 -5.06 -8.80 -13.62
C ASN A 187 -6.38 -8.75 -12.82
N ILE A 188 -7.54 -8.75 -13.47
CA ILE A 188 -8.85 -8.95 -12.79
C ILE A 188 -8.87 -10.30 -12.10
N TYR A 189 -8.53 -11.38 -12.84
CA TYR A 189 -8.51 -12.72 -12.28
C TYR A 189 -7.53 -12.82 -11.11
N ASP A 190 -6.30 -12.35 -11.29
CA ASP A 190 -5.24 -12.42 -10.27
C ASP A 190 -5.59 -11.59 -9.03
N SER A 191 -6.27 -10.45 -9.19
CA SER A 191 -6.64 -9.57 -8.07
C SER A 191 -7.79 -10.12 -7.22
N TYR A 192 -8.79 -10.80 -7.81
CA TYR A 192 -10.02 -11.15 -7.06
C TYR A 192 -10.32 -12.63 -6.97
N PHE A 193 -9.75 -13.45 -7.85
CA PHE A 193 -10.12 -14.85 -8.03
C PHE A 193 -8.91 -15.80 -8.10
N GLY A 194 -7.70 -15.27 -7.92
CA GLY A 194 -6.46 -16.04 -7.99
C GLY A 194 -6.27 -17.00 -6.80
N ASP A 195 -5.35 -17.94 -6.96
CA ASP A 195 -4.99 -18.91 -5.90
C ASP A 195 -4.05 -18.33 -4.82
N TRP A 196 -3.68 -17.06 -4.95
CA TRP A 196 -2.71 -16.36 -4.10
C TRP A 196 -3.38 -15.21 -3.35
N THR A 197 -2.57 -14.31 -2.79
CA THR A 197 -3.05 -13.05 -2.21
C THR A 197 -3.91 -12.28 -3.20
N LEU A 198 -5.15 -12.00 -2.80
CA LEU A 198 -6.07 -11.13 -3.52
C LEU A 198 -5.76 -9.66 -3.20
N TYR A 199 -6.08 -8.76 -4.13
CA TYR A 199 -5.78 -7.34 -4.02
C TYR A 199 -7.02 -6.49 -4.32
N PRO A 200 -7.27 -5.41 -3.55
CA PRO A 200 -8.34 -4.46 -3.81
C PRO A 200 -7.95 -3.52 -4.97
N TRP A 201 -7.71 -4.07 -6.16
CA TRP A 201 -7.39 -3.28 -7.33
C TRP A 201 -8.64 -2.53 -7.79
N THR A 202 -8.57 -1.22 -7.95
CA THR A 202 -9.78 -0.41 -8.22
C THR A 202 -10.15 -0.39 -9.69
N ARG A 203 -9.17 -0.61 -10.59
CA ARG A 203 -9.27 -0.35 -12.04
C ARG A 203 -9.55 1.12 -12.39
N LEU A 204 -9.46 2.01 -11.40
CA LEU A 204 -9.75 3.45 -11.51
C LEU A 204 -8.48 4.31 -11.40
N GLY A 205 -7.30 3.69 -11.42
CA GLY A 205 -6.03 4.39 -11.49
C GLY A 205 -5.52 4.91 -10.14
N TYR A 206 -6.05 4.36 -9.04
CA TYR A 206 -5.52 4.59 -7.71
C TYR A 206 -5.52 3.33 -6.84
N THR A 207 -4.59 3.27 -5.88
CA THR A 207 -4.53 2.20 -4.87
C THR A 207 -5.70 2.32 -3.88
N TYR A 208 -6.28 1.21 -3.43
CA TYR A 208 -7.35 1.23 -2.43
C TYR A 208 -6.76 1.39 -1.00
N ASP A 209 -7.15 2.46 -0.30
CA ASP A 209 -6.77 2.77 1.07
C ASP A 209 -7.75 2.17 2.08
N TRP A 210 -7.55 0.90 2.43
CA TRP A 210 -8.48 0.11 3.25
C TRP A 210 -8.59 0.53 4.72
N ALA A 211 -7.85 1.56 5.15
CA ALA A 211 -7.93 2.11 6.50
C ALA A 211 -8.74 3.41 6.61
N ASN A 212 -9.12 4.00 5.48
CA ASN A 212 -9.82 5.29 5.47
C ASN A 212 -11.33 5.08 5.33
N SER A 213 -12.06 5.29 6.42
CA SER A 213 -13.51 5.12 6.46
C SER A 213 -14.31 6.19 5.69
N THR A 214 -13.66 7.26 5.22
CA THR A 214 -14.33 8.34 4.48
C THR A 214 -14.16 8.21 2.97
N SER A 215 -13.07 7.58 2.52
CA SER A 215 -12.77 7.40 1.10
C SER A 215 -11.67 6.36 0.94
N GLU A 216 -11.90 5.37 0.07
CA GLU A 216 -10.90 4.38 -0.34
C GLU A 216 -9.79 4.93 -1.25
N VAL A 217 -9.88 6.18 -1.70
CA VAL A 217 -8.92 6.72 -2.69
C VAL A 217 -7.54 6.85 -2.06
N GLY A 218 -6.62 5.94 -2.39
CA GLY A 218 -5.21 5.99 -2.03
C GLY A 218 -4.38 6.84 -2.99
N LEU A 219 -3.30 6.28 -3.53
CA LEU A 219 -2.35 6.98 -4.38
C LEU A 219 -2.65 6.76 -5.84
N SER A 220 -2.31 7.74 -6.69
CA SER A 220 -2.32 7.51 -8.13
C SER A 220 -1.28 6.44 -8.46
N GLU A 221 -1.73 5.35 -9.08
CA GLU A 221 -0.93 4.17 -9.33
C GLU A 221 -0.55 4.06 -10.81
N PHE A 222 0.61 3.46 -11.03
CA PHE A 222 1.15 3.20 -12.36
C PHE A 222 1.92 1.89 -12.35
N CYS A 223 2.22 1.40 -13.54
CA CYS A 223 2.99 0.19 -13.75
C CYS A 223 4.15 0.46 -14.69
N ILE A 224 5.32 -0.08 -14.37
CA ILE A 224 6.46 -0.18 -15.29
C ILE A 224 6.29 -1.47 -16.11
N LYS A 225 6.41 -1.35 -17.44
CA LYS A 225 6.39 -2.50 -18.35
C LYS A 225 7.56 -3.44 -18.11
N GLU A 226 7.37 -4.69 -18.47
CA GLU A 226 8.46 -5.67 -18.57
C GLU A 226 9.49 -5.22 -19.60
N ASN A 227 10.75 -5.64 -19.40
CA ASN A 227 11.88 -5.35 -20.28
C ASN A 227 12.27 -3.86 -20.41
N SER A 228 11.67 -2.99 -19.60
CA SER A 228 12.07 -1.58 -19.52
C SER A 228 13.40 -1.40 -18.80
N VAL A 229 14.18 -0.42 -19.25
CA VAL A 229 15.41 0.02 -18.57
C VAL A 229 15.03 0.99 -17.45
N ILE A 230 15.43 0.68 -16.23
CA ILE A 230 15.18 1.53 -15.06
C ILE A 230 16.49 1.89 -14.38
N TYR A 231 16.57 3.10 -13.83
CA TYR A 231 17.74 3.55 -13.08
C TYR A 231 17.40 3.73 -11.62
N VAL A 232 18.18 3.11 -10.75
CA VAL A 232 17.99 3.22 -9.30
C VAL A 232 18.51 4.57 -8.83
N LYS A 233 17.62 5.39 -8.26
CA LYS A 233 18.02 6.64 -7.58
C LYS A 233 18.55 6.32 -6.19
N LYS A 234 17.75 5.62 -5.39
CA LYS A 234 18.08 5.28 -4.01
C LYS A 234 17.12 4.23 -3.45
N LEU A 235 17.66 3.34 -2.63
CA LEU A 235 16.92 2.37 -1.84
C LEU A 235 16.86 2.84 -0.37
N TYR A 236 15.73 2.62 0.28
CA TYR A 236 15.50 2.98 1.68
C TYR A 236 14.86 1.80 2.42
N PRO A 237 15.26 1.52 3.68
CA PRO A 237 14.34 0.89 4.62
C PRO A 237 13.04 1.72 4.67
N ALA A 238 11.88 1.07 4.54
CA ALA A 238 10.60 1.78 4.45
C ALA A 238 10.34 2.66 5.70
N THR A 239 10.77 2.20 6.87
CA THR A 239 10.69 2.93 8.15
C THR A 239 11.57 4.20 8.22
N GLU A 240 12.49 4.38 7.26
CA GLU A 240 13.33 5.56 7.13
C GLU A 240 12.92 6.47 5.97
N TYR A 241 12.01 6.01 5.11
CA TYR A 241 11.65 6.72 3.87
C TYR A 241 11.03 8.10 4.13
N LEU A 242 10.26 8.24 5.21
CA LEU A 242 9.58 9.48 5.60
C LEU A 242 10.45 10.42 6.45
N LYS A 243 11.63 9.98 6.90
CA LYS A 243 12.55 10.80 7.71
C LYS A 243 13.45 11.70 6.86
N ASN A 244 13.43 11.51 5.53
CA ASN A 244 14.32 12.12 4.55
C ASN A 244 13.57 13.04 3.60
#